data_AF-B0EP24-F1
#
_entry.id   AF-B0EP24-F1
#
_cell.length_a   1.000
_cell.length_b   1.000
_cell.length_c   1.000
_cell.angle_alpha   90.00
_cell.angle_beta   90.00
_cell.angle_gamma   90.00
#
_symmetry.space_group_name_H-M   'P 1'
#
loop_
_entity.id
_entity.type
_entity.pdbx_description
1 polymer ?
#
loop_
_entity_poly.entity_id
_entity_poly.type
_entity_poly.pdbx_seq_one_letter_code
_entity_poly.pdbx_strand_id
1 'polypeptide(L)'
;MTSSQQQIDQLIQKLYSDDNEIKVQTLKEIDGVITTHWAEISEELPKLIELSETIEGIGKQYAYLVISKSYFYIESYDEAVNYALKANELFKFEGMIIIV
;
A
#
# COMPACT_ATOMS: atom_id res chain seq x y z
N MET A 1 -24.18 -6.54 -1.89
CA MET A 1 -22.95 -5.98 -2.48
C MET A 1 -22.52 -4.88 -1.54
N THR A 2 -21.64 -5.24 -0.62
CA THR A 2 -21.52 -4.71 0.75
C THR A 2 -20.80 -3.37 0.78
N SER A 3 -21.25 -2.44 1.64
CA SER A 3 -20.70 -1.09 1.80
C SER A 3 -19.17 -1.02 1.98
N SER A 4 -18.54 -2.11 2.42
CA SER A 4 -17.08 -2.25 2.52
C SER A 4 -16.38 -2.26 1.15
N GLN A 5 -16.99 -2.84 0.11
CA GLN A 5 -16.41 -2.88 -1.24
C GLN A 5 -16.37 -1.48 -1.89
N GLN A 6 -17.48 -0.75 -1.78
CA GLN A 6 -17.56 0.64 -2.27
C GLN A 6 -16.52 1.55 -1.62
N GLN A 7 -16.10 1.24 -0.39
CA GLN A 7 -15.10 2.03 0.32
C GLN A 7 -13.71 1.86 -0.30
N ILE A 8 -13.30 0.64 -0.67
CA ILE A 8 -12.00 0.40 -1.32
C ILE A 8 -11.97 1.00 -2.72
N ASP A 9 -13.04 0.82 -3.50
CA ASP A 9 -13.14 1.44 -4.83
C ASP A 9 -12.96 2.96 -4.75
N GLN A 10 -13.58 3.61 -3.74
CA GLN A 10 -13.39 5.04 -3.50
C GLN A 10 -11.97 5.40 -3.10
N LEU A 11 -11.28 4.57 -2.31
CA LEU A 11 -9.87 4.79 -1.96
C LEU A 11 -8.98 4.65 -3.19
N ILE A 12 -9.20 3.64 -4.02
CA ILE A 12 -8.46 3.46 -5.27
C ILE A 12 -8.65 4.69 -6.16
N GLN A 13 -9.88 5.19 -6.33
CA GLN A 13 -10.12 6.42 -7.10
C GLN A 13 -9.38 7.65 -6.53
N LYS A 14 -9.26 7.76 -5.21
CA LYS A 14 -8.49 8.86 -4.58
C LYS A 14 -6.99 8.78 -4.86
N LEU A 15 -6.42 7.59 -5.12
CA LEU A 15 -5.01 7.45 -5.53
C LEU A 15 -4.72 8.16 -6.87
N TYR A 16 -5.74 8.29 -7.74
CA TYR A 16 -5.66 8.98 -9.03
C TYR A 16 -5.84 10.50 -8.93
N SER A 17 -6.09 11.05 -7.74
CA SER A 17 -6.20 12.50 -7.55
C SER A 17 -4.84 13.17 -7.77
N ASP A 18 -4.79 14.45 -8.14
CA ASP A 18 -3.51 15.18 -8.32
C ASP A 18 -2.90 15.67 -7.00
N ASP A 19 -3.68 15.64 -5.91
CA ASP A 19 -3.28 16.15 -4.61
C ASP A 19 -2.43 15.13 -3.84
N ASN A 20 -1.18 15.52 -3.52
CA ASN A 20 -0.26 14.69 -2.76
C ASN A 20 -0.76 14.40 -1.33
N GLU A 21 -1.44 15.33 -0.68
CA GLU A 21 -1.96 15.12 0.67
C GLU A 21 -3.06 14.05 0.67
N ILE A 22 -3.94 14.08 -0.33
CA ILE A 22 -4.97 13.06 -0.54
C ILE A 22 -4.34 11.70 -0.80
N LYS A 23 -3.31 11.62 -1.65
CA LYS A 23 -2.57 10.37 -1.92
C LYS A 23 -1.98 9.77 -0.65
N VAL A 24 -1.28 10.58 0.15
CA VAL A 24 -0.67 10.11 1.40
C VAL A 24 -1.71 9.60 2.38
N GLN A 25 -2.81 10.35 2.54
CA GLN A 25 -3.88 9.96 3.44
C GLN A 25 -4.56 8.66 2.99
N THR A 26 -4.80 8.53 1.68
CA THR A 26 -5.36 7.33 1.07
C THR A 26 -4.45 6.11 1.26
N LEU A 27 -3.14 6.27 1.07
CA LEU A 27 -2.17 5.18 1.30
C LEU A 27 -2.17 4.69 2.75
N LYS A 28 -2.32 5.59 3.73
CA LYS A 28 -2.47 5.21 5.15
C LYS A 28 -3.74 4.40 5.40
N GLU A 29 -4.85 4.80 4.77
CA GLU A 29 -6.12 4.08 4.88
C GLU A 29 -6.01 2.69 4.24
N ILE A 30 -5.38 2.59 3.07
CA ILE A 30 -5.11 1.31 2.38
C ILE A 30 -4.24 0.39 3.24
N ASP A 31 -3.19 0.91 3.88
CA ASP A 31 -2.32 0.12 4.76
C ASP A 31 -3.08 -0.56 5.91
N GLY A 32 -4.15 0.06 6.40
CA GLY A 32 -5.00 -0.48 7.47
C GLY A 32 -6.00 -1.56 7.01
N VAL A 33 -6.33 -1.61 5.72
CA VAL A 33 -7.36 -2.52 5.16
C VAL A 33 -6.79 -3.58 4.21
N ILE A 34 -5.49 -3.51 3.91
CA ILE A 34 -4.81 -4.44 2.99
C ILE A 34 -4.89 -5.89 3.43
N THR A 35 -4.99 -6.18 4.73
CA THR A 35 -5.14 -7.54 5.25
C THR A 35 -6.44 -8.21 4.79
N THR A 36 -7.51 -7.44 4.57
CA THR A 36 -8.82 -7.96 4.16
C THR A 36 -9.12 -7.75 2.68
N HIS A 37 -8.48 -6.75 2.05
CA HIS A 37 -8.72 -6.36 0.64
C HIS A 37 -7.48 -6.49 -0.25
N TRP A 38 -6.54 -7.37 0.12
CA TRP A 38 -5.29 -7.55 -0.63
C TRP A 38 -5.50 -7.85 -2.12
N ALA A 39 -6.56 -8.57 -2.49
CA ALA A 39 -6.82 -8.95 -3.89
C ALA A 39 -7.01 -7.72 -4.78
N GLU A 40 -7.89 -6.79 -4.39
CA GLU A 40 -8.17 -5.55 -5.15
C GLU A 40 -6.97 -4.61 -5.16
N ILE A 41 -6.28 -4.48 -4.03
CA ILE A 41 -5.11 -3.60 -3.92
C ILE A 41 -3.94 -4.14 -4.75
N SER A 42 -3.86 -5.47 -4.91
CA SER A 42 -2.85 -6.11 -5.75
C SER A 42 -3.07 -5.88 -7.24
N GLU A 43 -4.32 -5.70 -7.69
CA GLU A 43 -4.62 -5.30 -9.07
C GLU A 43 -4.07 -3.90 -9.39
N GLU A 44 -4.06 -3.02 -8.39
CA GLU A 44 -3.54 -1.65 -8.48
C GLU A 44 -2.02 -1.55 -8.22
N LEU A 45 -1.30 -2.67 -8.09
CA LEU A 45 0.15 -2.70 -7.88
C LEU A 45 0.94 -1.82 -8.86
N PRO A 46 0.69 -1.86 -10.18
CA PRO A 46 1.40 -1.00 -11.14
C PRO A 46 1.23 0.48 -10.83
N LYS A 47 0.03 0.87 -10.40
CA LYS A 47 -0.26 2.26 -10.05
C LYS A 47 0.42 2.68 -8.75
N LEU A 48 0.45 1.80 -7.76
CA LEU A 48 1.15 2.04 -6.50
C LEU A 48 2.66 2.20 -6.73
N ILE A 49 3.25 1.41 -7.63
CA ILE A 49 4.66 1.52 -8.00
C ILE A 49 4.94 2.88 -8.65
N GLU A 50 4.16 3.27 -9.65
CA GLU A 50 4.25 4.61 -10.28
C GLU A 50 4.09 5.73 -9.24
N LEU A 51 3.14 5.57 -8.31
CA LEU A 51 2.90 6.52 -7.22
C LEU A 51 4.12 6.62 -6.31
N SER A 52 4.76 5.51 -5.98
CA SER A 52 5.95 5.48 -5.10
C SER A 52 7.16 6.21 -5.70
N GLU A 53 7.21 6.34 -7.02
CA GLU A 53 8.27 7.07 -7.73
C GLU A 53 8.00 8.58 -7.79
N THR A 54 6.72 8.96 -7.84
CA THR A 54 6.28 10.36 -7.99
C THR A 54 5.99 11.06 -6.66
N ILE A 55 5.56 10.31 -5.64
CA ILE A 55 5.24 10.86 -4.32
C ILE A 55 6.51 11.10 -3.51
N GLU A 56 6.59 12.26 -2.87
CA GLU A 56 7.74 12.66 -2.06
C GLU A 56 7.44 12.58 -0.56
N GLY A 57 8.50 12.65 0.26
CA GLY A 57 8.40 12.65 1.72
C GLY A 57 7.90 11.33 2.31
N ILE A 58 7.08 11.42 3.36
CA ILE A 58 6.58 10.25 4.10
C ILE A 58 5.62 9.39 3.27
N GLY A 59 4.97 9.98 2.25
CA GLY A 59 4.08 9.28 1.33
C GLY A 59 4.75 8.13 0.59
N LYS A 60 6.03 8.32 0.26
CA LYS A 60 6.84 7.34 -0.47
C LYS A 60 7.02 6.06 0.32
N GLN A 61 7.24 6.21 1.62
CA GLN A 61 7.44 5.09 2.52
C GLN A 61 6.13 4.30 2.75
N TYR A 62 4.98 4.98 2.84
CA TYR A 62 3.67 4.31 2.86
C TYR A 62 3.39 3.57 1.56
N ALA A 63 3.71 4.16 0.40
CA ALA A 63 3.55 3.48 -0.88
C ALA A 63 4.39 2.18 -0.93
N TYR A 64 5.67 2.24 -0.53
CA TYR A 64 6.52 1.05 -0.46
C TYR A 64 6.01 -0.01 0.51
N LEU A 65 5.44 0.38 1.66
CA LEU A 65 4.86 -0.55 2.62
C LEU A 65 3.64 -1.28 2.04
N VAL A 66 2.72 -0.54 1.41
CA VAL A 66 1.54 -1.11 0.75
C VAL A 66 1.96 -2.05 -0.38
N ILE A 67 2.90 -1.64 -1.24
CA ILE A 67 3.43 -2.48 -2.33
C ILE A 67 4.03 -3.77 -1.78
N SER A 68 4.86 -3.68 -0.73
CA SER A 68 5.49 -4.83 -0.09
C SER A 68 4.45 -5.81 0.44
N LYS A 69 3.43 -5.32 1.16
CA LYS A 69 2.32 -6.14 1.67
C LYS A 69 1.52 -6.77 0.54
N SER A 70 1.20 -6.04 -0.54
CA SER A 70 0.51 -6.60 -1.69
C SER A 70 1.31 -7.75 -2.32
N TYR A 71 2.61 -7.57 -2.54
CA TYR A 71 3.49 -8.62 -3.05
C TYR A 71 3.56 -9.84 -2.13
N PHE A 72 3.53 -9.62 -0.81
CA PHE A 72 3.48 -10.69 0.18
C PHE A 72 2.22 -11.55 0.05
N TYR A 73 1.04 -10.93 -0.14
CA TYR A 73 -0.23 -11.66 -0.29
C TYR A 73 -0.35 -12.43 -1.60
N ILE A 74 0.32 -12.00 -2.67
CA ILE A 74 0.38 -12.75 -3.93
C ILE A 74 1.55 -13.76 -3.99
N GLU A 75 2.18 -14.04 -2.84
CA GLU A 75 3.28 -15.00 -2.68
C GLU A 75 4.56 -14.63 -3.46
N SER A 76 4.72 -13.36 -3.84
CA SER A 76 5.92 -12.82 -4.53
C SER A 76 6.89 -12.24 -3.49
N TYR A 77 7.51 -13.11 -2.72
CA TYR A 77 8.29 -12.71 -1.54
C TYR A 77 9.55 -11.91 -1.87
N ASP A 78 10.20 -12.16 -3.00
CA ASP A 78 11.42 -11.45 -3.41
C ASP A 78 11.13 -9.96 -3.63
N GLU A 79 10.05 -9.65 -4.35
CA GLU A 79 9.57 -8.28 -4.55
C GLU A 79 9.11 -7.67 -3.23
N ALA A 80 8.37 -8.43 -2.42
CA ALA A 80 7.89 -7.97 -1.12
C ALA A 80 9.05 -7.48 -0.23
N VAL A 81 10.13 -8.25 -0.13
CA VAL A 81 11.32 -7.88 0.65
C VAL A 81 12.03 -6.68 0.04
N ASN A 82 12.20 -6.66 -1.29
CA ASN A 82 12.84 -5.53 -1.97
C ASN A 82 12.12 -4.20 -1.68
N TYR A 83 10.79 -4.19 -1.70
CA TYR A 83 10.01 -3.00 -1.38
C TYR A 83 9.96 -2.68 0.12
N ALA A 84 9.96 -3.70 1.00
CA ALA A 84 10.07 -3.49 2.44
C ALA A 84 11.38 -2.75 2.80
N LEU A 85 12.50 -3.14 2.18
CA LEU A 85 13.79 -2.49 2.38
C LEU A 85 13.78 -1.03 1.89
N LYS A 86 13.06 -0.73 0.80
CA LYS A 86 12.89 0.65 0.29
C LYS A 86 12.04 1.53 1.21
N ALA A 87 11.14 0.95 2.01
CA ALA A 87 10.31 1.69 2.97
C ALA A 87 11.13 2.26 4.16
N ASN A 88 12.40 1.84 4.32
CA ASN A 88 13.40 2.39 5.25
C ASN A 88 12.84 2.59 6.67
N GLU A 89 12.80 3.82 7.20
CA GLU A 89 12.43 4.11 8.60
C GLU A 89 10.95 3.87 8.97
N LEU A 90 10.04 3.68 8.01
CA LEU A 90 8.66 3.20 8.31
C LEU A 90 8.60 1.67 8.38
N PHE A 91 9.56 0.97 7.79
CA PHE A 91 9.82 -0.42 8.12
C PHE A 91 10.67 -0.49 9.41
N LYS A 92 10.16 0.13 10.48
CA LYS A 92 10.68 -0.16 11.81
C LYS A 92 10.15 -1.53 12.20
N PHE A 93 11.08 -2.41 12.54
CA PHE A 93 10.84 -3.68 13.20
C PHE A 93 10.25 -3.41 14.60
N GLU A 94 9.00 -2.95 14.66
CA GLU A 94 8.26 -2.84 15.91
C GLU A 94 7.53 -4.16 16.12
N GLY A 95 8.32 -5.20 16.40
CA GLY A 95 8.00 -6.28 17.33
C GLY A 95 6.63 -6.97 17.29
N MET A 96 5.89 -6.94 16.19
CA MET A 96 4.70 -7.77 16.03
C MET A 96 4.69 -8.40 14.65
N ILE A 97 5.52 -9.45 14.56
CA ILE A 97 5.32 -10.58 13.65
C ILE A 97 3.87 -11.02 13.82
N ILE A 98 3.01 -10.71 12.86
CA ILE A 98 1.87 -11.57 12.55
C ILE A 98 2.16 -12.15 11.18
N ILE A 99 3.00 -13.17 11.18
CA ILE A 99 2.96 -14.23 10.19
C ILE A 99 2.18 -15.34 10.88
N VAL A 100 0.86 -15.34 10.71
CA VAL A 100 -0.03 -16.50 10.77
C VAL A 100 -1.26 -16.21 9.93
#